data_AF-A0A2S7I318-F1
#
_entry.id   AF-A0A2S7I318-F1
#
_cell.length_a   1.000
_cell.length_b   1.000
_cell.length_c   1.000
_cell.angle_alpha   90.00
_cell.angle_beta   90.00
_cell.angle_gamma   90.00
#
_symmetry.space_group_name_H-M   'P 1'
#
loop_
_entity.id
_entity.type
_entity.pdbx_description
1 polymer ?
#
loop_
_entity_poly.entity_id
_entity_poly.type
_entity_poly.pdbx_seq_one_letter_code
_entity_poly.pdbx_strand_id
1 'polypeptide(L)'
;MKTHHLIFLVTAMFVVLFYDQEPGLNIGILGILVAVLTYFNTEKRFKTRTFYSVLATSILSSIAFAWYGDFASFLAIFTSLFLLGFTSKNKELKSILVIPVFAINFVTFIYRVFQLEQWLPQRKTESFWQKVLAVVLIPAFLLLIFFAIYTHGSSHFASLFSDYELDINLWQVIALSILGFFLAFNYFNFSIYEFFIKNNHYLKNDFLNEDKKLIPTYDFLDLPFERLSGVVSFVALNILLLFFIITFNYEQFVELPKATANQLAEETHERVGAVIASIVMAIGVIMFYFKGSFNFDTRAKSLKVLAKIWVFLNAVLVISAFVKNSEYVFNLGLTYKRLGVYAFLILAIIGLVFTFIKIHKQKTNAYLFNQMVWYFYGTILVCSFINWGNIATVYNIKNEKADFKFLYSLNYNDKILQEKFPKEMSERANYEKELNDKKPYLSKILYYETLDF
;
A
#
# COMPACT_ATOMS: atom_id res chain seq x y z
N MET A 1 -23.75 -5.43 13.48
CA MET A 1 -24.73 -5.30 12.37
C MET A 1 -24.57 -6.51 11.46
N LYS A 2 -25.60 -6.90 10.70
CA LYS A 2 -25.42 -7.97 9.69
C LYS A 2 -24.61 -7.42 8.51
N THR A 3 -23.78 -8.26 7.89
CA THR A 3 -22.85 -7.88 6.81
C THR A 3 -23.53 -7.14 5.66
N HIS A 4 -24.71 -7.57 5.22
CA HIS A 4 -25.46 -6.89 4.15
C HIS A 4 -25.88 -5.48 4.51
N HIS A 5 -26.22 -5.19 5.78
CA HIS A 5 -26.54 -3.81 6.19
C HIS A 5 -25.32 -2.89 6.04
N LEU A 6 -24.12 -3.39 6.34
CA LEU A 6 -22.89 -2.62 6.16
C LEU A 6 -22.59 -2.39 4.69
N ILE A 7 -22.79 -3.40 3.84
CA ILE A 7 -22.60 -3.26 2.39
C ILE A 7 -23.50 -2.16 1.85
N PHE A 8 -24.82 -2.25 2.09
CA PHE A 8 -25.76 -1.25 1.58
C PHE A 8 -25.53 0.15 2.19
N LEU A 9 -25.19 0.23 3.49
CA LEU A 9 -24.85 1.49 4.14
C LEU A 9 -23.63 2.14 3.47
N VAL A 10 -22.55 1.39 3.28
CA VAL A 10 -21.32 1.92 2.68
C VAL A 10 -21.53 2.24 1.20
N THR A 11 -22.33 1.47 0.47
CA THR A 11 -22.73 1.83 -0.90
C THR A 11 -23.51 3.15 -0.94
N ALA A 12 -24.49 3.34 -0.06
CA ALA A 12 -25.25 4.59 0.00
C ALA A 12 -24.35 5.77 0.37
N MET A 13 -23.47 5.60 1.38
CA MET A 13 -22.50 6.63 1.75
C MET A 13 -21.50 6.91 0.63
N PHE A 14 -21.11 5.91 -0.16
CA PHE A 14 -20.26 6.10 -1.33
C PHE A 14 -20.94 6.97 -2.38
N VAL A 15 -22.22 6.72 -2.69
CA VAL A 15 -22.97 7.59 -3.61
C VAL A 15 -23.04 9.03 -3.08
N VAL A 16 -23.39 9.20 -1.80
CA VAL A 16 -23.50 10.54 -1.17
C VAL A 16 -22.16 11.29 -1.18
N LEU A 17 -21.04 10.60 -0.94
CA LEU A 17 -19.72 11.22 -0.87
C LEU A 17 -19.08 11.53 -2.23
N PHE A 18 -19.53 10.87 -3.30
CA PHE A 18 -18.90 10.95 -4.63
C PHE A 18 -19.80 11.54 -5.73
N TYR A 19 -21.09 11.77 -5.45
CA TYR A 19 -22.00 12.40 -6.40
C TYR A 19 -21.60 13.86 -6.66
N ASP A 20 -21.29 14.18 -7.92
CA ASP A 20 -20.70 15.44 -8.38
C ASP A 20 -19.42 15.85 -7.65
N GLN A 21 -18.66 14.86 -7.17
CA GLN A 21 -17.38 15.06 -6.52
C GLN A 21 -16.26 14.34 -7.29
N GLU A 22 -15.12 15.00 -7.40
CA GLU A 22 -13.84 14.38 -7.71
C GLU A 22 -13.20 13.72 -6.47
N PRO A 23 -12.22 12.81 -6.65
CA PRO A 23 -11.40 12.26 -5.56
C PRO A 23 -10.67 13.34 -4.74
N GLY A 24 -10.89 13.35 -3.43
CA GLY A 24 -10.27 14.27 -2.47
C GLY A 24 -10.64 13.89 -1.03
N LEU A 25 -11.13 14.86 -0.26
CA LEU A 25 -11.59 14.67 1.13
C LEU A 25 -12.58 13.49 1.29
N ASN A 26 -13.44 13.25 0.31
CA ASN A 26 -14.40 12.14 0.28
C ASN A 26 -13.77 10.75 0.50
N ILE A 27 -12.60 10.46 -0.09
CA ILE A 27 -11.90 9.18 0.12
C ILE A 27 -11.41 9.06 1.56
N GLY A 28 -10.88 10.15 2.12
CA GLY A 28 -10.47 10.19 3.53
C GLY A 28 -11.65 9.94 4.47
N ILE A 29 -12.78 10.61 4.25
CA ILE A 29 -14.01 10.41 5.02
C ILE A 29 -14.50 8.96 4.91
N LEU A 30 -14.54 8.42 3.68
CA LEU A 30 -14.93 7.03 3.44
C LEU A 30 -14.00 6.05 4.17
N GLY A 31 -12.69 6.29 4.14
CA GLY A 31 -11.70 5.47 4.83
C GLY A 31 -11.90 5.42 6.35
N ILE A 32 -12.15 6.58 6.99
CA ILE A 32 -12.48 6.66 8.42
C ILE A 32 -13.78 5.91 8.70
N LEU A 33 -14.82 6.14 7.89
CA LEU A 33 -16.11 5.50 8.05
C LEU A 33 -16.00 3.97 7.96
N VAL A 34 -15.28 3.45 6.96
CA VAL A 34 -15.04 2.01 6.81
C VAL A 34 -14.26 1.46 8.00
N ALA A 35 -13.21 2.15 8.46
CA ALA A 35 -12.42 1.73 9.62
C ALA A 35 -13.26 1.64 10.90
N VAL A 36 -14.11 2.65 11.15
CA VAL A 36 -15.02 2.70 12.30
C VAL A 36 -16.07 1.58 12.22
N LEU A 37 -16.69 1.39 11.06
CA LEU A 37 -17.65 0.30 10.87
C LEU A 37 -17.00 -1.07 11.05
N THR A 38 -15.77 -1.26 10.58
CA THR A 38 -15.00 -2.49 10.82
C THR A 38 -14.77 -2.70 12.31
N TYR A 39 -14.39 -1.67 13.07
CA TYR A 39 -14.23 -1.77 14.53
C TYR A 39 -15.49 -2.27 15.23
N PHE A 40 -16.67 -1.74 14.90
CA PHE A 40 -17.94 -2.16 15.51
C PHE A 40 -18.41 -3.52 15.03
N ASN A 41 -18.10 -3.90 13.79
CA ASN A 41 -18.47 -5.20 13.24
C ASN A 41 -17.55 -6.34 13.68
N THR A 42 -16.31 -6.04 14.06
CA THR A 42 -15.32 -7.05 14.44
C THR A 42 -15.66 -7.69 15.79
N GLU A 43 -15.68 -9.03 15.82
CA GLU A 43 -15.86 -9.79 17.05
C GLU A 43 -14.70 -9.58 18.03
N LYS A 44 -14.97 -9.60 19.34
CA LYS A 44 -13.95 -9.38 20.39
C LYS A 44 -12.73 -10.28 20.26
N ARG A 45 -12.90 -11.53 19.80
CA ARG A 45 -11.80 -12.50 19.62
C ARG A 45 -10.75 -12.11 18.58
N PHE A 46 -11.09 -11.23 17.64
CA PHE A 46 -10.19 -10.77 16.58
C PHE A 46 -9.55 -9.40 16.87
N LYS A 47 -9.99 -8.70 17.93
CA LYS A 47 -9.44 -7.41 18.37
C LYS A 47 -8.11 -7.56 19.10
N THR A 48 -7.10 -8.02 18.37
CA THR A 48 -5.71 -8.18 18.84
C THR A 48 -4.96 -6.86 18.87
N ARG A 49 -3.76 -6.82 19.46
CA ARG A 49 -2.88 -5.63 19.41
C ARG A 49 -2.63 -5.18 17.97
N THR A 50 -2.37 -6.13 17.07
CA THR A 50 -2.18 -5.87 15.64
C THR A 50 -3.41 -5.23 15.01
N PHE A 51 -4.62 -5.72 15.34
CA PHE A 51 -5.87 -5.12 14.85
C PHE A 51 -6.00 -3.66 15.29
N TYR A 52 -5.73 -3.33 16.56
CA TYR A 52 -5.77 -1.96 17.04
C TYR A 52 -4.72 -1.05 16.39
N SER A 53 -3.50 -1.56 16.19
CA SER A 53 -2.45 -0.82 15.48
C SER A 53 -2.87 -0.51 14.05
N VAL A 54 -3.41 -1.49 13.32
CA VAL A 54 -3.85 -1.33 11.93
C VAL A 54 -5.10 -0.44 11.83
N LEU A 55 -5.99 -0.48 12.84
CA LEU A 55 -7.13 0.42 12.92
C LEU A 55 -6.67 1.87 13.06
N ALA A 56 -5.72 2.13 13.97
CA ALA A 56 -5.16 3.46 14.18
C ALA A 56 -4.48 3.98 12.90
N THR A 57 -3.65 3.15 12.25
CA THR A 57 -2.99 3.54 11.00
C THR A 57 -3.98 3.70 9.84
N SER A 58 -5.08 2.94 9.79
CA SER A 58 -6.15 3.16 8.79
C SER A 58 -6.79 4.54 8.92
N ILE A 59 -7.06 4.99 10.16
CA ILE A 59 -7.59 6.33 10.42
C ILE A 59 -6.55 7.39 10.06
N LEU A 60 -5.29 7.21 10.49
CA LEU A 60 -4.21 8.16 10.18
C LEU A 60 -3.94 8.27 8.68
N SER A 61 -3.94 7.15 7.94
CA SER A 61 -3.86 7.17 6.47
C SER A 61 -5.04 7.88 5.83
N SER A 62 -6.24 7.71 6.40
CA SER A 62 -7.43 8.40 5.91
C SER A 62 -7.31 9.93 6.08
N ILE A 63 -6.77 10.38 7.21
CA ILE A 63 -6.47 11.79 7.46
C ILE A 63 -5.34 12.28 6.54
N ALA A 64 -4.29 11.47 6.35
CA ALA A 64 -3.16 11.85 5.50
C ALA A 64 -3.58 12.04 4.04
N PHE A 65 -4.47 11.21 3.50
CA PHE A 65 -4.99 11.42 2.15
C PHE A 65 -5.92 12.64 2.07
N ALA A 66 -6.77 12.86 3.06
CA ALA A 66 -7.57 14.08 3.13
C ALA A 66 -6.69 15.34 3.15
N TRP A 67 -5.49 15.23 3.73
CA TRP A 67 -4.52 16.31 3.80
C TRP A 67 -3.73 16.52 2.51
N TYR A 68 -3.13 15.46 1.96
CA TYR A 68 -2.22 15.54 0.81
C TYR A 68 -2.89 15.22 -0.53
N GLY A 69 -3.73 14.18 -0.59
CA GLY A 69 -4.36 13.74 -1.84
C GLY A 69 -3.39 13.11 -2.86
N ASP A 70 -2.21 12.66 -2.44
CA ASP A 70 -1.22 12.04 -3.34
C ASP A 70 -1.34 10.51 -3.43
N PHE A 71 -0.57 9.94 -4.36
CA PHE A 71 -0.51 8.50 -4.57
C PHE A 71 0.02 7.73 -3.35
N ALA A 72 0.98 8.30 -2.60
CA ALA A 72 1.54 7.65 -1.42
C ALA A 72 0.49 7.50 -0.32
N SER A 73 -0.29 8.55 -0.05
CA SER A 73 -1.40 8.51 0.90
C SER A 73 -2.58 7.65 0.43
N PHE A 74 -2.84 7.59 -0.88
CA PHE A 74 -3.83 6.67 -1.44
C PHE A 74 -3.44 5.21 -1.16
N LEU A 75 -2.18 4.86 -1.45
CA LEU A 75 -1.65 3.53 -1.20
C LEU A 75 -1.67 3.19 0.31
N ALA A 76 -1.40 4.17 1.17
CA ALA A 76 -1.48 4.02 2.62
C ALA A 76 -2.90 3.70 3.10
N ILE A 77 -3.93 4.40 2.61
CA ILE A 77 -5.33 4.05 2.93
C ILE A 77 -5.65 2.65 2.46
N PHE A 78 -5.37 2.36 1.18
CA PHE A 78 -5.74 1.10 0.56
C PHE A 78 -5.14 -0.09 1.29
N THR A 79 -3.82 -0.06 1.54
CA THR A 79 -3.12 -1.12 2.26
C THR A 79 -3.56 -1.23 3.71
N SER A 80 -3.79 -0.11 4.40
CA SER A 80 -4.26 -0.12 5.80
C SER A 80 -5.65 -0.72 5.93
N LEU A 81 -6.60 -0.32 5.08
CA LEU A 81 -7.96 -0.85 5.11
C LEU A 81 -8.00 -2.34 4.81
N PHE A 82 -7.24 -2.82 3.82
CA PHE A 82 -7.18 -4.25 3.51
C PHE A 82 -6.54 -5.06 4.64
N LEU A 83 -5.48 -4.55 5.28
CA LEU A 83 -4.92 -5.16 6.48
C LEU A 83 -5.94 -5.17 7.63
N LEU A 84 -6.72 -4.09 7.79
CA LEU A 84 -7.76 -3.99 8.82
C LEU A 84 -8.88 -5.01 8.57
N GLY A 85 -9.36 -5.10 7.32
CA GLY A 85 -10.34 -6.08 6.91
C GLY A 85 -9.85 -7.50 7.16
N PHE A 86 -8.62 -7.82 6.74
CA PHE A 86 -8.02 -9.14 6.95
C PHE A 86 -7.88 -9.51 8.44
N THR A 87 -7.37 -8.60 9.26
CA THR A 87 -7.19 -8.81 10.71
C THR A 87 -8.53 -8.87 11.47
N SER A 88 -9.61 -8.30 10.92
CA SER A 88 -10.95 -8.36 11.52
C SER A 88 -11.59 -9.76 11.48
N LYS A 89 -11.20 -10.60 10.50
CA LYS A 89 -11.75 -11.96 10.32
C LYS A 89 -10.78 -13.07 10.69
N ASN A 90 -9.49 -12.74 10.82
CA ASN A 90 -8.45 -13.74 11.05
C ASN A 90 -7.34 -13.20 11.97
N LYS A 91 -6.92 -14.05 12.91
CA LYS A 91 -5.78 -13.81 13.81
C LYS A 91 -4.58 -14.75 13.61
N GLU A 92 -4.73 -15.80 12.80
CA GLU A 92 -3.75 -16.89 12.70
C GLU A 92 -2.95 -16.85 11.39
N LEU A 93 -3.62 -16.55 10.27
CA LEU A 93 -2.97 -16.43 8.97
C LEU A 93 -2.06 -15.20 8.91
N LYS A 94 -1.01 -15.31 8.11
CA LYS A 94 0.01 -14.27 7.95
C LYS A 94 -0.47 -13.13 7.04
N SER A 95 -0.05 -11.90 7.36
CA SER A 95 -0.41 -10.69 6.59
C SER A 95 0.07 -10.71 5.13
N ILE A 96 1.06 -11.54 4.78
CA ILE A 96 1.45 -11.74 3.37
C ILE A 96 0.28 -12.21 2.49
N LEU A 97 -0.71 -12.89 3.09
CA LEU A 97 -1.87 -13.39 2.39
C LEU A 97 -2.92 -12.33 2.08
N VAL A 98 -2.79 -11.10 2.61
CA VAL A 98 -3.78 -10.03 2.39
C VAL A 98 -3.97 -9.77 0.90
N ILE A 99 -2.89 -9.54 0.15
CA ILE A 99 -2.96 -9.26 -1.29
C ILE A 99 -3.61 -10.41 -2.07
N PRO A 100 -3.14 -11.67 -2.01
CA PRO A 100 -3.74 -12.75 -2.79
C PRO A 100 -5.19 -13.07 -2.34
N VAL A 101 -5.51 -12.91 -1.05
CA VAL A 101 -6.89 -13.11 -0.56
C VAL A 101 -7.82 -12.08 -1.21
N PHE A 102 -7.48 -10.80 -1.16
CA PHE A 102 -8.31 -9.77 -1.78
C PHE A 102 -8.33 -9.89 -3.31
N ALA A 103 -7.20 -10.17 -3.96
CA ALA A 103 -7.15 -10.37 -5.41
C ALA A 103 -8.11 -11.48 -5.88
N ILE A 104 -8.09 -12.65 -5.22
CA ILE A 104 -9.04 -13.73 -5.55
C ILE A 104 -10.48 -13.27 -5.30
N ASN A 105 -10.76 -12.59 -4.19
CA ASN A 105 -12.11 -12.13 -3.88
C ASN A 105 -12.65 -11.12 -4.91
N PHE A 106 -11.79 -10.24 -5.43
CA PHE A 106 -12.14 -9.29 -6.50
C PHE A 106 -12.50 -10.03 -7.79
N VAL A 107 -11.71 -11.05 -8.17
CA VAL A 107 -11.98 -11.88 -9.36
C VAL A 107 -13.25 -12.73 -9.18
N THR A 108 -13.46 -13.31 -7.99
CA THR A 108 -14.63 -14.14 -7.68
C THR A 108 -15.87 -13.34 -7.31
N PHE A 109 -15.81 -12.00 -7.37
CA PHE A 109 -16.93 -11.10 -7.04
C PHE A 109 -18.21 -11.49 -7.80
N ILE A 110 -18.11 -11.66 -9.13
CA ILE A 110 -19.26 -11.96 -10.00
C ILE A 110 -19.93 -13.25 -9.56
N TYR A 111 -19.16 -14.28 -9.23
CA TYR A 111 -19.72 -15.53 -8.74
C TYR A 111 -20.36 -15.38 -7.34
N ARG A 112 -19.68 -14.71 -6.41
CA ARG A 112 -20.10 -14.56 -5.01
C ARG A 112 -21.33 -13.68 -4.85
N VAL A 113 -21.50 -12.64 -5.67
CA VAL A 113 -22.66 -11.75 -5.57
C VAL A 113 -23.96 -12.50 -5.87
N PHE A 114 -23.95 -13.41 -6.86
CA PHE A 114 -25.12 -14.22 -7.22
C PHE A 114 -25.42 -15.37 -6.22
N GLN A 115 -24.51 -15.66 -5.30
CA GLN A 115 -24.76 -16.59 -4.19
C GLN A 115 -25.55 -15.90 -3.06
N LEU A 116 -26.75 -15.41 -3.39
CA LEU A 116 -27.59 -14.60 -2.51
C LEU A 116 -27.82 -15.27 -1.14
N GLU A 117 -27.97 -16.59 -1.11
CA GLU A 117 -28.19 -17.36 0.12
C GLU A 117 -27.04 -17.26 1.13
N GLN A 118 -25.81 -16.95 0.68
CA GLN A 118 -24.64 -16.91 1.54
C GLN A 118 -24.48 -15.58 2.28
N TRP A 119 -25.05 -14.48 1.76
CA TRP A 119 -24.82 -13.14 2.30
C TRP A 119 -26.11 -12.33 2.57
N LEU A 120 -27.23 -12.71 1.95
CA LEU A 120 -28.57 -12.24 2.32
C LEU A 120 -29.25 -13.22 3.29
N PRO A 121 -30.08 -12.70 4.21
CA PRO A 121 -30.78 -13.56 5.15
C PRO A 121 -31.79 -14.44 4.40
N GLN A 122 -31.76 -15.75 4.63
CA GLN A 122 -32.81 -16.67 4.19
C GLN A 122 -34.15 -16.22 4.80
N ARG A 123 -35.00 -15.60 3.99
CA ARG A 123 -36.39 -15.32 4.33
C ARG A 123 -37.24 -16.32 3.55
N LYS A 124 -38.21 -16.95 4.23
CA LYS A 124 -39.30 -17.67 3.54
C LYS A 124 -39.89 -16.71 2.50
N THR A 125 -39.62 -17.00 1.24
CA THR A 125 -39.69 -16.08 0.09
C THR A 125 -41.09 -15.62 -0.23
N GLU A 126 -42.11 -16.37 0.17
CA GLU A 126 -43.51 -16.06 -0.12
C GLU A 126 -43.94 -14.71 0.49
N SER A 127 -43.52 -14.36 1.71
CA SER A 127 -44.04 -13.15 2.38
C SER A 127 -43.34 -11.84 1.98
N PHE A 128 -42.07 -11.85 1.54
CA PHE A 128 -41.32 -10.60 1.33
C PHE A 128 -41.70 -9.89 0.03
N TRP A 129 -41.71 -10.60 -1.10
CA TRP A 129 -42.11 -10.02 -2.39
C TRP A 129 -43.59 -9.64 -2.40
N GLN A 130 -44.45 -10.43 -1.74
CA GLN A 130 -45.85 -10.04 -1.53
C GLN A 130 -45.97 -8.74 -0.72
N LYS A 131 -45.15 -8.54 0.33
CA LYS A 131 -45.15 -7.30 1.12
C LYS A 131 -44.57 -6.11 0.35
N VAL A 132 -43.46 -6.28 -0.37
CA VAL A 132 -42.89 -5.21 -1.20
C VAL A 132 -43.86 -4.83 -2.32
N LEU A 133 -44.49 -5.82 -2.95
CA LEU A 133 -45.47 -5.58 -3.99
C LEU A 133 -46.72 -4.89 -3.42
N ALA A 134 -47.28 -5.37 -2.31
CA ALA A 134 -48.51 -4.83 -1.73
C ALA A 134 -48.34 -3.48 -1.01
N VAL A 135 -47.19 -3.22 -0.37
CA VAL A 135 -46.98 -2.02 0.46
C VAL A 135 -46.20 -0.93 -0.26
N VAL A 136 -45.39 -1.29 -1.27
CA VAL A 136 -44.55 -0.32 -2.00
C VAL A 136 -44.99 -0.19 -3.45
N LEU A 137 -44.95 -1.28 -4.23
CA LEU A 137 -45.20 -1.18 -5.68
C LEU A 137 -46.64 -0.82 -6.03
N ILE A 138 -47.63 -1.48 -5.42
CA ILE A 138 -49.06 -1.20 -5.69
C ILE A 138 -49.41 0.23 -5.27
N PRO A 139 -49.10 0.70 -4.04
CA PRO A 139 -49.36 2.09 -3.66
C PRO A 139 -48.59 3.11 -4.51
N ALA A 140 -47.33 2.85 -4.86
CA ALA A 140 -46.55 3.74 -5.72
C ALA A 140 -47.14 3.82 -7.14
N PHE A 141 -47.56 2.69 -7.71
CA PHE A 141 -48.21 2.64 -9.02
C PHE A 141 -49.54 3.39 -9.01
N LEU A 142 -50.37 3.18 -7.99
CA LEU A 142 -51.62 3.93 -7.81
C LEU A 142 -51.34 5.43 -7.65
N LEU A 143 -50.37 5.80 -6.82
CA LEU A 143 -49.97 7.20 -6.64
C LEU A 143 -49.52 7.82 -7.97
N LEU A 144 -48.72 7.12 -8.78
CA LEU A 144 -48.28 7.61 -10.08
C LEU A 144 -49.44 7.83 -11.05
N ILE A 145 -50.41 6.89 -11.10
CA ILE A 145 -51.61 7.04 -11.92
C ILE A 145 -52.43 8.24 -11.47
N PHE A 146 -52.73 8.35 -10.17
CA PHE A 146 -53.50 9.46 -9.65
C PHE A 146 -52.76 10.80 -9.78
N PHE A 147 -51.45 10.80 -9.60
CA PHE A 147 -50.60 11.97 -9.85
C PHE A 147 -50.72 12.43 -11.31
N ALA A 148 -50.63 11.52 -12.28
CA ALA A 148 -50.78 11.86 -13.70
C ALA A 148 -52.19 12.38 -14.04
N ILE A 149 -53.23 11.79 -13.46
CA ILE A 149 -54.62 12.26 -13.64
C ILE A 149 -54.79 13.66 -13.06
N TYR A 150 -54.25 13.92 -11.87
CA TYR A 150 -54.39 15.22 -11.19
C TYR A 150 -53.55 16.32 -11.83
N THR A 151 -52.35 16.01 -12.33
CA THR A 151 -51.56 16.99 -13.11
C THR A 151 -52.23 17.31 -14.44
N HIS A 152 -52.87 16.34 -15.11
CA HIS A 152 -53.63 16.63 -16.31
C HIS A 152 -54.95 17.39 -16.02
N GLY A 153 -55.61 17.08 -14.91
CA GLY A 153 -56.93 17.64 -14.56
C GLY A 153 -56.90 19.02 -13.89
N SER A 154 -55.76 19.48 -13.37
CA SER A 154 -55.64 20.78 -12.70
C SER A 154 -54.32 21.49 -13.06
N SER A 155 -54.44 22.60 -13.78
CA SER A 155 -53.30 23.46 -14.14
C SER A 155 -52.55 24.01 -12.92
N HIS A 156 -53.26 24.30 -11.82
CA HIS A 156 -52.65 24.73 -10.56
C HIS A 156 -51.91 23.60 -9.83
N PHE A 157 -52.38 22.36 -9.93
CA PHE A 157 -51.66 21.22 -9.35
C PHE A 157 -50.41 20.88 -10.18
N ALA A 158 -50.52 20.94 -11.51
CA ALA A 158 -49.38 20.76 -12.40
C ALA A 158 -48.27 21.80 -12.17
N SER A 159 -48.65 23.07 -11.93
CA SER A 159 -47.69 24.15 -11.72
C SER A 159 -46.87 24.02 -10.43
N LEU A 160 -47.31 23.20 -9.46
CA LEU A 160 -46.53 22.93 -8.24
C LEU A 160 -45.30 22.05 -8.50
N PHE A 161 -45.27 21.35 -9.64
CA PHE A 161 -44.23 20.39 -10.00
C PHE A 161 -43.53 20.72 -11.32
N SER A 162 -44.06 21.66 -12.11
CA SER A 162 -43.47 22.09 -13.39
C SER A 162 -42.15 22.84 -13.21
N ASP A 163 -41.94 23.48 -12.07
CA ASP A 163 -40.75 24.28 -11.77
C ASP A 163 -39.64 23.43 -11.11
N TYR A 164 -39.90 22.14 -10.89
CA TYR A 164 -38.97 21.21 -10.24
C TYR A 164 -38.36 20.27 -11.28
N GLU A 165 -37.29 20.72 -11.96
CA GLU A 165 -36.43 19.84 -12.72
C GLU A 165 -35.55 19.05 -11.75
N LEU A 166 -35.84 17.75 -11.65
CA LEU A 166 -35.04 16.81 -10.87
C LEU A 166 -33.72 16.56 -11.63
N ASP A 167 -32.77 17.48 -11.50
CA ASP A 167 -31.44 17.45 -12.13
C ASP A 167 -30.50 16.43 -11.45
N ILE A 168 -30.98 15.18 -11.33
CA ILE A 168 -30.18 14.06 -10.88
C ILE A 168 -29.66 13.31 -12.10
N ASN A 169 -28.35 13.24 -12.21
CA ASN A 169 -27.69 12.39 -13.17
C ASN A 169 -27.84 10.92 -12.74
N LEU A 170 -28.93 10.29 -13.15
CA LEU A 170 -29.25 8.89 -12.85
C LEU A 170 -28.12 7.94 -13.27
N TRP A 171 -27.43 8.24 -14.37
CA TRP A 171 -26.31 7.41 -14.83
C TRP A 171 -25.14 7.42 -13.85
N GLN A 172 -24.78 8.60 -13.34
CA GLN A 172 -23.73 8.75 -12.32
C GLN A 172 -24.13 8.05 -11.02
N VAL A 173 -25.39 8.20 -10.57
CA VAL A 173 -25.90 7.50 -9.39
C VAL A 173 -25.79 5.97 -9.57
N ILE A 174 -26.18 5.45 -10.73
CA ILE A 174 -26.08 4.02 -11.03
C ILE A 174 -24.61 3.56 -11.05
N ALA A 175 -23.72 4.30 -11.72
CA ALA A 175 -22.30 3.98 -11.81
C ALA A 175 -21.63 3.98 -10.42
N LEU A 176 -21.89 5.01 -9.61
CA LEU A 176 -21.40 5.10 -8.22
C LEU A 176 -22.00 4.01 -7.33
N SER A 177 -23.27 3.64 -7.54
CA SER A 177 -23.90 2.56 -6.81
C SER A 177 -23.25 1.21 -7.12
N ILE A 178 -22.96 0.93 -8.40
CA ILE A 178 -22.28 -0.30 -8.83
C ILE A 178 -20.86 -0.34 -8.27
N LEU A 179 -20.09 0.74 -8.39
CA LEU A 179 -18.72 0.82 -7.89
C LEU A 179 -18.66 0.73 -6.36
N GLY A 180 -19.50 1.51 -5.68
CA GLY A 180 -19.61 1.51 -4.22
C GLY A 180 -20.06 0.15 -3.68
N PHE A 181 -20.99 -0.52 -4.36
CA PHE A 181 -21.39 -1.89 -4.04
C PHE A 181 -20.24 -2.88 -4.25
N PHE A 182 -19.54 -2.81 -5.38
CA PHE A 182 -18.39 -3.67 -5.65
C PHE A 182 -17.31 -3.57 -4.57
N LEU A 183 -16.95 -2.34 -4.18
CA LEU A 183 -15.95 -2.10 -3.14
C LEU A 183 -16.44 -2.57 -1.76
N ALA A 184 -17.65 -2.17 -1.35
CA ALA A 184 -18.22 -2.54 -0.05
C ALA A 184 -18.44 -4.05 0.07
N PHE A 185 -18.94 -4.71 -0.97
CA PHE A 185 -19.15 -6.16 -1.00
C PHE A 185 -17.82 -6.91 -0.87
N ASN A 186 -16.80 -6.53 -1.64
CA ASN A 186 -15.49 -7.17 -1.54
C ASN A 186 -14.84 -6.91 -0.19
N TYR A 187 -15.04 -5.74 0.41
CA TYR A 187 -14.47 -5.43 1.72
C TYR A 187 -15.17 -6.14 2.89
N PHE A 188 -16.50 -6.13 2.97
CA PHE A 188 -17.22 -6.71 4.11
C PHE A 188 -17.51 -8.19 3.94
N ASN A 189 -17.71 -8.68 2.71
CA ASN A 189 -18.11 -10.06 2.46
C ASN A 189 -16.96 -10.97 1.98
N PHE A 190 -15.69 -10.53 1.96
CA PHE A 190 -14.61 -11.41 1.48
C PHE A 190 -14.57 -12.74 2.26
N SER A 191 -14.22 -13.80 1.53
CA SER A 191 -14.05 -15.16 2.04
C SER A 191 -12.58 -15.52 2.07
N ILE A 192 -12.15 -16.19 3.14
CA ILE A 192 -10.83 -16.80 3.24
C ILE A 192 -11.00 -18.27 2.83
N TYR A 193 -10.60 -18.59 1.60
CA TYR A 193 -10.75 -19.94 1.05
C TYR A 193 -9.89 -20.97 1.80
N GLU A 194 -10.39 -22.21 1.89
CA GLU A 194 -9.70 -23.31 2.59
C GLU A 194 -8.28 -23.54 2.09
N PHE A 195 -8.01 -23.29 0.81
CA PHE A 195 -6.67 -23.38 0.22
C PHE A 195 -5.64 -22.55 1.01
N PHE A 196 -5.99 -21.34 1.46
CA PHE A 196 -5.10 -20.51 2.26
C PHE A 196 -4.88 -21.07 3.67
N ILE A 197 -5.91 -21.67 4.26
CA ILE A 197 -5.85 -22.26 5.60
C ILE A 197 -4.98 -23.52 5.56
N LYS A 198 -5.21 -24.40 4.58
CA LYS A 198 -4.46 -25.65 4.39
C LYS A 198 -2.97 -25.36 4.15
N ASN A 199 -2.64 -24.37 3.32
CA ASN A 199 -1.25 -24.02 3.01
C ASN A 199 -0.59 -23.10 4.04
N ASN A 200 -1.30 -22.65 5.09
CA ASN A 200 -0.73 -21.75 6.09
C ASN A 200 0.48 -22.36 6.84
N HIS A 201 0.59 -23.69 6.89
CA HIS A 201 1.74 -24.34 7.53
C HIS A 201 3.07 -23.99 6.85
N TYR A 202 3.09 -23.82 5.52
CA TYR A 202 4.29 -23.40 4.77
C TYR A 202 4.69 -21.94 5.05
N LEU A 203 3.76 -21.14 5.57
CA LEU A 203 3.98 -19.72 5.90
C LEU A 203 4.36 -19.50 7.37
N LYS A 204 4.61 -20.57 8.14
CA LYS A 204 5.10 -20.45 9.52
C LYS A 204 6.52 -19.89 9.55
N ASN A 205 6.83 -19.11 10.58
CA ASN A 205 8.15 -18.49 10.75
C ASN A 205 9.22 -19.48 11.20
N ASP A 206 8.79 -20.55 11.87
CA ASP A 206 9.62 -21.56 12.49
C ASP A 206 9.42 -22.90 11.79
N PHE A 207 10.51 -23.65 11.61
CA PHE A 207 10.44 -25.02 11.11
C PHE A 207 9.75 -25.93 12.12
N LEU A 208 8.90 -26.81 11.63
CA LEU A 208 8.31 -27.90 12.42
C LEU A 208 9.31 -29.04 12.56
N ASN A 209 9.07 -29.97 13.50
CA ASN A 209 10.00 -31.09 13.72
C ASN A 209 10.15 -32.00 12.50
N GLU A 210 9.11 -32.10 11.68
CA GLU A 210 9.10 -32.87 10.43
C GLU A 210 10.01 -32.23 9.36
N ASP A 211 10.18 -30.90 9.38
CA ASP A 211 10.99 -30.13 8.44
C ASP A 211 12.51 -30.21 8.72
N LYS A 212 12.90 -30.81 9.86
CA LYS A 212 14.31 -30.91 10.29
C LYS A 212 15.03 -32.12 9.71
N LYS A 213 14.36 -32.93 8.89
CA LYS A 213 14.97 -34.10 8.25
C LYS A 213 16.03 -33.65 7.24
N LEU A 214 17.19 -34.29 7.30
CA LEU A 214 18.28 -34.08 6.35
C LEU A 214 17.97 -34.87 5.08
N ILE A 215 17.32 -34.22 4.12
CA ILE A 215 16.98 -34.80 2.81
C ILE A 215 17.66 -33.96 1.73
N PRO A 216 18.29 -34.57 0.71
CA PRO A 216 18.84 -33.83 -0.42
C PRO A 216 17.75 -33.03 -1.14
N THR A 217 18.11 -31.87 -1.66
CA THR A 217 17.18 -31.04 -2.43
C THR A 217 16.81 -31.67 -3.77
N TYR A 218 17.75 -32.39 -4.37
CA TYR A 218 17.59 -33.02 -5.67
C TYR A 218 17.89 -34.51 -5.56
N ASP A 219 17.06 -35.34 -6.17
CA ASP A 219 17.24 -36.80 -6.17
C ASP A 219 18.56 -37.24 -6.84
N PHE A 220 19.15 -36.38 -7.68
CA PHE A 220 20.41 -36.64 -8.38
C PHE A 220 21.66 -36.11 -7.66
N LEU A 221 21.53 -35.34 -6.57
CA LEU A 221 22.67 -34.82 -5.80
C LEU A 221 22.59 -35.29 -4.35
N ASP A 222 23.56 -36.09 -3.93
CA ASP A 222 23.65 -36.43 -2.50
C ASP A 222 23.95 -35.18 -1.66
N LEU A 223 23.47 -35.21 -0.41
CA LEU A 223 23.68 -34.13 0.58
C LEU A 223 25.13 -33.65 0.69
N PRO A 224 26.18 -34.50 0.66
CA PRO A 224 27.57 -34.04 0.69
C PRO A 224 27.97 -33.23 -0.55
N PHE A 225 27.51 -33.63 -1.75
CA PHE A 225 27.78 -32.92 -3.00
C PHE A 225 27.04 -31.58 -3.06
N GLU A 226 25.77 -31.57 -2.63
CA GLU A 226 24.99 -30.33 -2.55
C GLU A 226 25.61 -29.34 -1.53
N ARG A 227 26.14 -29.85 -0.40
CA ARG A 227 26.89 -29.02 0.57
C ARG A 227 28.17 -28.46 -0.05
N LEU A 228 28.93 -29.29 -0.76
CA LEU A 228 30.16 -28.86 -1.43
C LEU A 228 29.86 -27.78 -2.49
N SER A 229 28.83 -28.00 -3.31
CA SER A 229 28.35 -27.01 -4.29
C SER A 229 28.04 -25.68 -3.61
N GLY A 230 27.27 -25.69 -2.51
CA GLY A 230 26.99 -24.48 -1.74
C GLY A 230 28.25 -23.79 -1.24
N VAL A 231 29.21 -24.54 -0.68
CA VAL A 231 30.47 -23.95 -0.18
C VAL A 231 31.25 -23.31 -1.33
N VAL A 232 31.43 -24.01 -2.45
CA VAL A 232 32.15 -23.49 -3.62
C VAL A 232 31.46 -22.25 -4.17
N SER A 233 30.13 -22.26 -4.30
CA SER A 233 29.35 -21.11 -4.76
C SER A 233 29.50 -19.92 -3.84
N PHE A 234 29.38 -20.09 -2.51
CA PHE A 234 29.56 -18.96 -1.59
C PHE A 234 31.01 -18.47 -1.55
N VAL A 235 32.03 -19.33 -1.69
CA VAL A 235 33.43 -18.85 -1.80
C VAL A 235 33.59 -17.99 -3.04
N ALA A 236 33.17 -18.49 -4.21
CA ALA A 236 33.27 -17.76 -5.48
C ALA A 236 32.50 -16.43 -5.43
N LEU A 237 31.26 -16.47 -4.92
CA LEU A 237 30.42 -15.28 -4.79
C LEU A 237 31.01 -14.26 -3.81
N ASN A 238 31.50 -14.68 -2.64
CA ASN A 238 32.14 -13.75 -1.69
C ASN A 238 33.40 -13.10 -2.29
N ILE A 239 34.23 -13.85 -3.02
CA ILE A 239 35.41 -13.30 -3.70
C ILE A 239 34.99 -12.28 -4.77
N LEU A 240 34.01 -12.63 -5.61
CA LEU A 240 33.48 -11.75 -6.64
C LEU A 240 32.90 -10.46 -6.04
N LEU A 241 32.11 -10.58 -4.97
CA LEU A 241 31.49 -9.44 -4.31
C LEU A 241 32.54 -8.56 -3.62
N LEU A 242 33.56 -9.15 -3.01
CA LEU A 242 34.67 -8.37 -2.43
C LEU A 242 35.39 -7.56 -3.50
N PHE A 243 35.72 -8.18 -4.64
CA PHE A 243 36.33 -7.48 -5.77
C PHE A 243 35.41 -6.36 -6.28
N PHE A 244 34.12 -6.66 -6.47
CA PHE A 244 33.14 -5.67 -6.90
C PHE A 244 33.01 -4.51 -5.93
N ILE A 245 32.99 -4.76 -4.61
CA ILE A 245 32.95 -3.70 -3.60
C ILE A 245 34.18 -2.80 -3.73
N ILE A 246 35.38 -3.37 -3.90
CA ILE A 246 36.62 -2.61 -4.04
C ILE A 246 36.56 -1.75 -5.31
N THR A 247 36.24 -2.33 -6.46
CA THR A 247 36.18 -1.60 -7.73
C THR A 247 35.08 -0.55 -7.73
N PHE A 248 33.89 -0.88 -7.21
CA PHE A 248 32.77 0.04 -7.10
C PHE A 248 33.10 1.24 -6.21
N ASN A 249 33.71 1.03 -5.04
CA ASN A 249 34.10 2.13 -4.17
C ASN A 249 35.23 2.96 -4.77
N TYR A 250 36.19 2.33 -5.46
CA TYR A 250 37.25 3.06 -6.15
C TYR A 250 36.68 3.97 -7.24
N GLU A 251 35.84 3.43 -8.12
CA GLU A 251 35.17 4.20 -9.17
C GLU A 251 34.34 5.35 -8.57
N GLN A 252 33.55 5.06 -7.54
CA GLN A 252 32.62 6.02 -6.93
C GLN A 252 33.28 7.14 -6.15
N PHE A 253 34.35 6.85 -5.41
CA PHE A 253 34.97 7.81 -4.49
C PHE A 253 36.30 8.38 -5.00
N VAL A 254 36.93 7.78 -6.02
CA VAL A 254 38.24 8.23 -6.55
C VAL A 254 38.14 8.74 -7.99
N GLU A 255 37.43 8.04 -8.87
CA GLU A 255 37.35 8.41 -10.29
C GLU A 255 36.26 9.46 -10.56
N LEU A 256 35.05 9.21 -10.06
CA LEU A 256 33.86 10.04 -10.31
C LEU A 256 33.84 11.45 -9.70
N PRO A 257 34.61 11.81 -8.64
CA PRO A 257 34.71 13.21 -8.21
C PRO A 257 35.21 14.18 -9.29
N LYS A 258 35.73 13.67 -10.42
CA LYS A 258 36.24 14.45 -11.55
C LYS A 258 35.23 14.68 -12.69
N ALA A 259 34.03 14.08 -12.62
CA ALA A 259 33.00 14.19 -13.67
C ALA A 259 31.98 15.29 -13.38
N THR A 260 31.40 15.89 -14.44
CA THR A 260 30.46 17.01 -14.34
C THR A 260 29.15 16.60 -13.63
N ALA A 261 28.59 17.51 -12.82
CA ALA A 261 27.39 17.30 -11.99
C ALA A 261 26.19 16.64 -12.71
N ASN A 262 26.02 16.88 -14.02
CA ASN A 262 24.91 16.34 -14.81
C ASN A 262 25.15 14.88 -15.27
N GLN A 263 26.37 14.48 -15.62
CA GLN A 263 26.71 13.08 -15.92
C GLN A 263 26.60 12.22 -14.65
N LEU A 264 26.95 12.81 -13.49
CA LEU A 264 26.84 12.18 -12.19
C LEU A 264 25.39 11.78 -11.82
N ALA A 265 24.39 12.58 -12.19
CA ALA A 265 23.01 12.38 -11.74
C ALA A 265 22.30 11.22 -12.46
N GLU A 266 22.53 11.05 -13.76
CA GLU A 266 21.87 10.04 -14.59
C GLU A 266 22.48 8.65 -14.37
N GLU A 267 23.81 8.56 -14.30
CA GLU A 267 24.54 7.31 -14.02
C GLU A 267 24.23 6.73 -12.63
N THR A 268 23.89 7.57 -11.65
CA THR A 268 23.58 7.12 -10.29
C THR A 268 22.32 6.27 -10.23
N HIS A 269 21.31 6.56 -11.05
CA HIS A 269 20.04 5.83 -10.99
C HIS A 269 20.18 4.40 -11.49
N GLU A 270 20.91 4.19 -12.58
CA GLU A 270 21.19 2.84 -13.10
C GLU A 270 22.09 2.05 -12.14
N ARG A 271 23.11 2.71 -11.57
CA ARG A 271 24.04 2.08 -10.62
C ARG A 271 23.37 1.68 -9.31
N VAL A 272 22.56 2.55 -8.73
CA VAL A 272 21.77 2.22 -7.53
C VAL A 272 20.79 1.10 -7.86
N GLY A 273 20.07 1.18 -8.98
CA GLY A 273 19.17 0.11 -9.44
C GLY A 273 19.87 -1.26 -9.55
N ALA A 274 21.11 -1.30 -10.04
CA ALA A 274 21.91 -2.51 -10.10
C ALA A 274 22.28 -3.04 -8.69
N VAL A 275 22.66 -2.17 -7.76
CA VAL A 275 22.92 -2.54 -6.35
C VAL A 275 21.65 -3.07 -5.68
N ILE A 276 20.51 -2.45 -5.94
CA ILE A 276 19.19 -2.90 -5.47
C ILE A 276 18.91 -4.33 -5.96
N ALA A 277 19.03 -4.55 -7.27
CA ALA A 277 18.81 -5.85 -7.88
C ALA A 277 19.78 -6.90 -7.32
N SER A 278 21.05 -6.55 -7.12
CA SER A 278 22.06 -7.47 -6.58
C SER A 278 21.73 -7.90 -5.15
N ILE A 279 21.20 -7.00 -4.31
CA ILE A 279 20.79 -7.34 -2.93
C ILE A 279 19.60 -8.29 -2.93
N VAL A 280 18.59 -8.05 -3.78
CA VAL A 280 17.44 -8.95 -3.91
C VAL A 280 17.89 -10.35 -4.36
N MET A 281 18.78 -10.41 -5.35
CA MET A 281 19.39 -11.66 -5.80
C MET A 281 20.22 -12.33 -4.70
N ALA A 282 20.98 -11.55 -3.92
CA ALA A 282 21.79 -12.04 -2.80
C ALA A 282 20.92 -12.71 -1.72
N ILE A 283 19.76 -12.12 -1.40
CA ILE A 283 18.77 -12.74 -0.51
C ILE A 283 18.19 -14.00 -1.14
N GLY A 284 17.91 -13.97 -2.46
CA GLY A 284 17.44 -15.15 -3.22
C GLY A 284 18.38 -16.34 -3.13
N VAL A 285 19.69 -16.12 -3.28
CA VAL A 285 20.72 -17.17 -3.11
C VAL A 285 20.69 -17.76 -1.70
N ILE A 286 20.55 -16.91 -0.67
CA ILE A 286 20.42 -17.39 0.71
C ILE A 286 19.15 -18.22 0.88
N MET A 287 18.02 -17.76 0.35
CA MET A 287 16.76 -18.49 0.42
C MET A 287 16.82 -19.83 -0.29
N PHE A 288 17.55 -19.93 -1.40
CA PHE A 288 17.75 -21.17 -2.14
C PHE A 288 18.49 -22.22 -1.30
N TYR A 289 19.68 -21.88 -0.77
CA TYR A 289 20.48 -22.82 0.01
C TYR A 289 19.89 -23.06 1.42
N PHE A 290 19.31 -22.06 2.07
CA PHE A 290 18.78 -22.19 3.44
C PHE A 290 17.28 -22.45 3.49
N LYS A 291 16.73 -23.19 2.52
CA LYS A 291 15.29 -23.53 2.49
C LYS A 291 14.85 -24.59 3.51
N GLY A 292 15.76 -25.45 3.97
CA GLY A 292 15.44 -26.58 4.85
C GLY A 292 16.68 -27.24 5.45
N SER A 293 17.08 -28.40 4.93
CA SER A 293 18.12 -29.30 5.45
C SER A 293 19.41 -28.62 5.92
N PHE A 294 19.94 -27.66 5.15
CA PHE A 294 21.20 -26.98 5.51
C PHE A 294 21.12 -26.04 6.71
N ASN A 295 19.92 -25.65 7.16
CA ASN A 295 19.77 -24.91 8.42
C ASN A 295 20.19 -25.79 9.62
N PHE A 296 19.96 -27.09 9.56
CA PHE A 296 20.15 -28.04 10.67
C PHE A 296 21.40 -28.91 10.54
N ASP A 297 22.01 -28.95 9.36
CA ASP A 297 23.22 -29.72 9.11
C ASP A 297 24.40 -29.24 9.98
N THR A 298 24.95 -30.16 10.78
CA THR A 298 26.08 -29.93 11.69
C THR A 298 27.42 -29.88 10.97
N ARG A 299 27.52 -30.46 9.76
CA ARG A 299 28.72 -30.44 8.91
C ARG A 299 28.74 -29.22 7.97
N ALA A 300 27.62 -28.50 7.83
CA ALA A 300 27.53 -27.27 7.03
C ALA A 300 28.00 -26.00 7.76
N LYS A 301 28.92 -26.11 8.74
CA LYS A 301 29.44 -24.95 9.49
C LYS A 301 30.09 -23.91 8.58
N SER A 302 30.96 -24.35 7.67
CA SER A 302 31.65 -23.47 6.72
C SER A 302 30.66 -22.74 5.81
N LEU A 303 29.63 -23.45 5.33
CA LEU A 303 28.56 -22.87 4.52
C LEU A 303 27.82 -21.76 5.28
N LYS A 304 27.45 -22.00 6.53
CA LYS A 304 26.78 -21.01 7.40
C LYS A 304 27.66 -19.78 7.66
N VAL A 305 28.97 -19.95 7.82
CA VAL A 305 29.92 -18.85 8.01
C VAL A 305 30.04 -18.04 6.72
N LEU A 306 30.27 -18.70 5.58
CA LEU A 306 30.39 -18.03 4.28
C LEU A 306 29.11 -17.27 3.90
N ALA A 307 27.94 -17.81 4.23
CA ALA A 307 26.65 -17.14 4.04
C ALA A 307 26.50 -15.90 4.94
N LYS A 308 27.01 -15.92 6.18
CA LYS A 308 27.03 -14.73 7.05
C LYS A 308 28.01 -13.67 6.53
N ILE A 309 29.18 -14.08 6.05
CA ILE A 309 30.13 -13.18 5.38
C ILE A 309 29.48 -12.56 4.14
N TRP A 310 28.75 -13.35 3.35
CA TRP A 310 28.00 -12.87 2.19
C TRP A 310 26.97 -11.79 2.53
N VAL A 311 26.17 -12.01 3.58
CA VAL A 311 25.22 -11.00 4.09
C VAL A 311 25.95 -9.77 4.60
N PHE A 312 27.08 -9.93 5.29
CA PHE A 312 27.90 -8.81 5.77
C PHE A 312 28.48 -7.98 4.62
N LEU A 313 29.07 -8.60 3.60
CA LEU A 313 29.59 -7.91 2.42
C LEU A 313 28.48 -7.16 1.68
N ASN A 314 27.29 -7.77 1.52
CA ASN A 314 26.14 -7.07 0.95
C ASN A 314 25.73 -5.86 1.80
N ALA A 315 25.80 -5.95 3.13
CA ALA A 315 25.52 -4.80 4.00
C ALA A 315 26.56 -3.68 3.81
N VAL A 316 27.85 -4.02 3.66
CA VAL A 316 28.90 -3.04 3.34
C VAL A 316 28.63 -2.36 2.00
N LEU A 317 28.21 -3.11 0.98
CA LEU A 317 27.81 -2.54 -0.31
C LEU A 317 26.64 -1.56 -0.17
N VAL A 318 25.61 -1.90 0.62
CA VAL A 318 24.47 -1.00 0.88
C VAL A 318 24.91 0.28 1.59
N ILE A 319 25.82 0.17 2.56
CA ILE A 319 26.37 1.32 3.28
C ILE A 319 27.17 2.21 2.33
N SER A 320 27.99 1.64 1.45
CA SER A 320 28.71 2.39 0.41
C SER A 320 27.74 3.18 -0.48
N ALA A 321 26.68 2.53 -0.97
CA ALA A 321 25.63 3.20 -1.75
C ALA A 321 24.90 4.30 -0.95
N PHE A 322 24.68 4.09 0.35
CA PHE A 322 24.07 5.08 1.24
C PHE A 322 24.95 6.32 1.43
N VAL A 323 26.26 6.12 1.66
CA VAL A 323 27.24 7.21 1.77
C VAL A 323 27.29 7.97 0.45
N LYS A 324 27.31 7.28 -0.68
CA LYS A 324 27.34 7.92 -1.99
C LYS A 324 26.07 8.73 -2.27
N ASN A 325 24.88 8.19 -1.95
CA ASN A 325 23.62 8.96 -2.03
C ASN A 325 23.65 10.21 -1.16
N SER A 326 24.33 10.14 0.00
CA SER A 326 24.48 11.28 0.90
C SER A 326 25.42 12.34 0.35
N GLU A 327 26.51 11.95 -0.30
CA GLU A 327 27.37 12.86 -1.04
C GLU A 327 26.60 13.56 -2.18
N TYR A 328 25.75 12.83 -2.91
CA TYR A 328 24.89 13.43 -3.93
C TYR A 328 23.91 14.45 -3.34
N VAL A 329 23.30 14.14 -2.19
CA VAL A 329 22.40 15.08 -1.51
C VAL A 329 23.14 16.31 -1.00
N PHE A 330 24.38 16.14 -0.53
CA PHE A 330 25.23 17.23 -0.10
C PHE A 330 25.61 18.16 -1.27
N ASN A 331 25.96 17.58 -2.43
CA ASN A 331 26.42 18.35 -3.59
C ASN A 331 25.28 18.95 -4.41
N LEU A 332 24.21 18.17 -4.65
CA LEU A 332 23.13 18.47 -5.61
C LEU A 332 21.75 18.72 -4.97
N GLY A 333 21.67 18.72 -3.63
CA GLY A 333 20.41 18.94 -2.92
C GLY A 333 19.54 17.68 -2.75
N LEU A 334 18.41 17.83 -2.05
CA LEU A 334 17.45 16.76 -1.79
C LEU A 334 16.35 16.73 -2.87
N THR A 335 16.06 15.54 -3.39
CA THR A 335 14.99 15.31 -4.38
C THR A 335 14.13 14.12 -3.95
N TYR A 336 12.92 13.97 -4.49
CA TYR A 336 12.09 12.79 -4.25
C TYR A 336 12.78 11.49 -4.65
N LYS A 337 13.54 11.49 -5.76
CA LYS A 337 14.28 10.30 -6.20
C LYS A 337 15.36 9.90 -5.18
N ARG A 338 16.14 10.86 -4.65
CA ARG A 338 17.19 10.59 -3.65
C ARG A 338 16.61 10.14 -2.30
N LEU A 339 15.45 10.67 -1.92
CA LEU A 339 14.68 10.19 -0.76
C LEU A 339 14.17 8.76 -0.95
N GLY A 340 13.67 8.44 -2.15
CA GLY A 340 13.29 7.07 -2.52
C GLY A 340 14.45 6.09 -2.42
N VAL A 341 15.65 6.48 -2.84
CA VAL A 341 16.87 5.69 -2.68
C VAL A 341 17.16 5.42 -1.20
N TYR A 342 17.09 6.42 -0.32
CA TYR A 342 17.26 6.20 1.12
C TYR A 342 16.24 5.22 1.69
N ALA A 343 14.95 5.38 1.36
CA ALA A 343 13.89 4.48 1.81
C ALA A 343 14.17 3.04 1.38
N PHE A 344 14.62 2.84 0.13
CA PHE A 344 14.99 1.53 -0.37
C PHE A 344 16.21 0.95 0.36
N LEU A 345 17.30 1.72 0.51
CA LEU A 345 18.52 1.24 1.16
C LEU A 345 18.26 0.86 2.63
N ILE A 346 17.39 1.59 3.33
CA ILE A 346 16.95 1.23 4.70
C ILE A 346 16.20 -0.11 4.68
N LEU A 347 15.26 -0.30 3.75
CA LEU A 347 14.54 -1.58 3.60
C LEU A 347 15.48 -2.74 3.24
N ALA A 348 16.51 -2.48 2.44
CA ALA A 348 17.53 -3.47 2.10
C ALA A 348 18.36 -3.88 3.32
N ILE A 349 18.80 -2.92 4.14
CA ILE A 349 19.49 -3.22 5.42
C ILE A 349 18.60 -4.06 6.32
N ILE A 350 17.32 -3.68 6.47
CA ILE A 350 16.35 -4.44 7.28
C ILE A 350 16.19 -5.88 6.74
N GLY A 351 16.09 -6.04 5.43
CA GLY A 351 16.02 -7.35 4.77
C GLY A 351 17.26 -8.21 5.00
N LEU A 352 18.46 -7.60 4.94
CA LEU A 352 19.72 -8.27 5.27
C LEU A 352 19.81 -8.65 6.76
N VAL A 353 19.35 -7.79 7.67
CA VAL A 353 19.26 -8.09 9.10
C VAL A 353 18.35 -9.29 9.34
N PHE A 354 17.17 -9.34 8.73
CA PHE A 354 16.30 -10.51 8.85
C PHE A 354 16.89 -11.77 8.21
N THR A 355 17.62 -11.61 7.10
CA THR A 355 18.36 -12.71 6.47
C THR A 355 19.43 -13.27 7.40
N PHE A 356 20.18 -12.40 8.09
CA PHE A 356 21.13 -12.81 9.11
C PHE A 356 20.45 -13.53 10.28
N ILE A 357 19.35 -12.96 10.81
CA ILE A 357 18.56 -13.58 11.89
C ILE A 357 18.02 -14.94 11.45
N LYS A 358 17.58 -15.07 10.19
CA LYS A 358 17.08 -16.32 9.63
C LYS A 358 18.16 -17.40 9.65
N ILE A 359 19.38 -17.09 9.21
CA ILE A 359 20.49 -18.06 9.23
C ILE A 359 20.87 -18.40 10.69
N HIS A 360 20.95 -17.39 11.56
CA HIS A 360 21.38 -17.56 12.94
C HIS A 360 20.38 -18.35 13.80
N LYS A 361 19.09 -17.99 13.71
CA LYS A 361 17.99 -18.61 14.45
C LYS A 361 17.26 -19.70 13.67
N GLN A 362 17.80 -20.12 12.52
CA GLN A 362 17.24 -21.18 11.68
C GLN A 362 15.75 -20.96 11.38
N LYS A 363 15.39 -19.77 10.89
CA LYS A 363 14.00 -19.46 10.50
C LYS A 363 13.70 -19.93 9.09
N THR A 364 12.42 -20.11 8.77
CA THR A 364 11.97 -20.48 7.42
C THR A 364 12.18 -19.35 6.41
N ASN A 365 12.01 -19.61 5.12
CA ASN A 365 11.97 -18.54 4.11
C ASN A 365 10.73 -17.65 4.29
N ALA A 366 9.60 -18.23 4.72
CA ALA A 366 8.37 -17.48 4.98
C ALA A 366 8.54 -16.42 6.08
N TYR A 367 9.41 -16.66 7.07
CA TYR A 367 9.76 -15.66 8.07
C TYR A 367 10.20 -14.34 7.45
N LEU A 368 11.07 -14.38 6.44
CA LEU A 368 11.58 -13.16 5.79
C LEU A 368 10.43 -12.35 5.19
N PHE A 369 9.59 -12.98 4.36
CA PHE A 369 8.47 -12.28 3.74
C PHE A 369 7.45 -11.78 4.76
N ASN A 370 7.14 -12.59 5.77
CA ASN A 370 6.20 -12.20 6.83
C ASN A 370 6.67 -10.96 7.59
N GLN A 371 7.98 -10.81 7.83
CA GLN A 371 8.52 -9.59 8.43
C GLN A 371 8.52 -8.44 7.43
N MET A 372 9.05 -8.65 6.22
CA MET A 372 9.20 -7.60 5.21
C MET A 372 7.88 -6.92 4.85
N VAL A 373 6.76 -7.65 4.79
CA VAL A 373 5.43 -7.06 4.54
C VAL A 373 5.10 -5.93 5.51
N TRP A 374 5.42 -6.08 6.79
CA TRP A 374 5.17 -5.03 7.79
C TRP A 374 6.08 -3.82 7.63
N TYR A 375 7.32 -4.02 7.20
CA TYR A 375 8.25 -2.92 6.94
C TYR A 375 7.92 -2.19 5.65
N PHE A 376 7.53 -2.89 4.58
CA PHE A 376 6.98 -2.25 3.39
C PHE A 376 5.73 -1.44 3.71
N TYR A 377 4.81 -2.01 4.50
CA TYR A 377 3.64 -1.29 4.98
C TYR A 377 4.05 -0.03 5.78
N GLY A 378 4.98 -0.15 6.73
CA GLY A 378 5.49 0.96 7.50
C GLY A 378 6.13 2.06 6.64
N THR A 379 6.90 1.69 5.61
CA THR A 379 7.47 2.64 4.66
C THR A 379 6.39 3.39 3.89
N ILE A 380 5.33 2.71 3.43
CA ILE A 380 4.20 3.37 2.77
C ILE A 380 3.54 4.41 3.70
N LEU A 381 3.35 4.07 4.99
CA LEU A 381 2.82 5.01 5.98
C LEU A 381 3.75 6.23 6.17
N VAL A 382 5.06 5.99 6.28
CA VAL A 382 6.07 7.05 6.42
C VAL A 382 6.12 7.96 5.19
N CYS A 383 5.99 7.40 3.99
CA CYS A 383 5.86 8.16 2.75
C CYS A 383 4.57 9.00 2.72
N SER A 384 3.50 8.51 3.33
CA SER A 384 2.20 9.19 3.36
C SER A 384 2.07 10.25 4.44
N PHE A 385 2.67 10.06 5.62
CA PHE A 385 2.39 10.92 6.79
C PHE A 385 3.30 12.15 6.83
N ILE A 386 4.50 12.03 6.28
CA ILE A 386 5.54 13.05 6.37
C ILE A 386 5.50 13.94 5.13
N ASN A 387 5.55 15.25 5.32
CA ASN A 387 5.67 16.20 4.23
C ASN A 387 7.10 16.22 3.68
N TRP A 388 7.42 15.28 2.79
CA TRP A 388 8.74 15.13 2.18
C TRP A 388 9.13 16.31 1.29
N GLY A 389 8.17 16.94 0.60
CA GLY A 389 8.42 18.10 -0.24
C GLY A 389 8.84 19.32 0.56
N ASN A 390 8.20 19.56 1.70
CA ASN A 390 8.58 20.60 2.64
C ASN A 390 10.00 20.36 3.19
N ILE A 391 10.31 19.15 3.65
CA ILE A 391 11.66 18.80 4.16
C ILE A 391 12.73 19.05 3.08
N ALA A 392 12.49 18.60 1.85
CA ALA A 392 13.40 18.83 0.74
C ALA A 392 13.58 20.31 0.43
N THR A 393 12.50 21.09 0.49
CA THR A 393 12.52 22.54 0.25
C THR A 393 13.36 23.26 1.29
N VAL A 394 13.12 23.01 2.58
CA VAL A 394 13.90 23.60 3.68
C VAL A 394 15.38 23.27 3.54
N TYR A 395 15.70 22.00 3.26
CA TYR A 395 17.08 21.57 3.08
C TYR A 395 17.76 22.27 1.89
N ASN A 396 17.08 22.36 0.75
CA ASN A 396 17.66 22.95 -0.45
C ASN A 396 17.84 24.46 -0.35
N ILE A 397 16.90 25.18 0.27
CA ILE A 397 17.03 26.62 0.53
C ILE A 397 18.21 26.86 1.49
N LYS A 398 18.28 26.12 2.60
CA LYS A 398 19.33 26.29 3.62
C LYS A 398 20.74 26.09 3.07
N ASN A 399 20.91 25.21 2.08
CA ASN A 399 22.20 24.85 1.51
C ASN A 399 22.45 25.47 0.12
N GLU A 400 21.57 26.37 -0.34
CA GLU A 400 21.67 27.04 -1.65
C GLU A 400 21.82 26.05 -2.83
N LYS A 401 21.05 24.95 -2.78
CA LYS A 401 21.18 23.82 -3.73
C LYS A 401 20.16 23.79 -4.85
N ALA A 402 19.21 24.72 -4.88
CA ALA A 402 18.15 24.71 -5.87
C ALA A 402 17.67 26.12 -6.22
N ASP A 403 17.26 26.28 -7.47
CA ASP A 403 16.55 27.46 -7.93
C ASP A 403 15.06 27.38 -7.57
N PHE A 404 14.37 28.52 -7.66
CA PHE A 404 12.93 28.58 -7.41
C PHE A 404 12.13 27.61 -8.28
N LYS A 405 12.52 27.42 -9.56
CA LYS A 405 11.85 26.52 -10.49
C LYS A 405 11.86 25.08 -10.00
N PHE A 406 13.00 24.59 -9.51
CA PHE A 406 13.07 23.28 -8.90
C PHE A 406 12.28 23.20 -7.59
N LEU A 407 12.41 24.21 -6.72
CA LEU A 407 11.71 24.19 -5.43
C LEU A 407 10.19 24.16 -5.63
N TYR A 408 9.65 24.90 -6.59
CA TYR A 408 8.23 24.89 -6.96
C TYR A 408 7.73 23.54 -7.48
N SER A 409 8.62 22.68 -7.99
CA SER A 409 8.25 21.32 -8.41
C SER A 409 8.03 20.34 -7.25
N LEU A 410 8.36 20.74 -6.02
CA LEU A 410 8.18 19.92 -4.83
C LEU A 410 6.80 20.21 -4.23
N ASN A 411 5.96 19.18 -4.13
CA ASN A 411 4.64 19.30 -3.53
C ASN A 411 4.65 19.80 -2.07
N TYR A 412 3.56 20.46 -1.67
CA TYR A 412 3.23 20.81 -0.28
C TYR A 412 4.23 21.72 0.44
N ASN A 413 4.92 22.59 -0.29
CA ASN A 413 5.91 23.52 0.23
C ASN A 413 5.53 25.00 0.05
N ASP A 414 4.31 25.28 -0.42
CA ASP A 414 3.83 26.59 -0.84
C ASP A 414 4.05 27.68 0.20
N LYS A 415 3.76 27.39 1.48
CA LYS A 415 3.98 28.33 2.60
C LYS A 415 5.43 28.80 2.70
N ILE A 416 6.39 27.90 2.50
CA ILE A 416 7.82 28.24 2.55
C ILE A 416 8.19 29.09 1.34
N LEU A 417 7.67 28.75 0.16
CA LEU A 417 7.94 29.50 -1.06
C LEU A 417 7.35 30.91 -0.98
N GLN A 418 6.15 31.08 -0.44
CA GLN A 418 5.56 32.39 -0.17
C GLN A 418 6.44 33.24 0.76
N GLU A 419 6.96 32.64 1.84
CA GLU A 419 7.79 33.37 2.82
C GLU A 419 9.16 33.77 2.23
N LYS A 420 9.80 32.86 1.48
CA LYS A 420 11.19 33.04 1.01
C LYS A 420 11.30 33.66 -0.37
N PHE A 421 10.30 33.50 -1.23
CA PHE A 421 10.27 33.95 -2.63
C PHE A 421 8.93 34.63 -2.95
N PRO A 422 8.55 35.71 -2.23
CA PRO A 422 7.23 36.33 -2.37
C PRO A 422 7.00 36.95 -3.75
N LYS A 423 8.05 37.48 -4.40
CA LYS A 423 7.94 38.10 -5.72
C LYS A 423 7.63 37.05 -6.78
N GLU A 424 8.41 35.97 -6.80
CA GLU A 424 8.28 34.86 -7.74
C GLU A 424 6.95 34.12 -7.55
N MET A 425 6.46 34.00 -6.31
CA MET A 425 5.13 33.45 -6.03
C MET A 425 4.00 34.41 -6.44
N SER A 426 4.16 35.72 -6.31
CA SER A 426 3.14 36.70 -6.73
C SER A 426 2.99 36.82 -8.24
N GLU A 427 4.06 36.56 -8.99
CA GLU A 427 4.07 36.59 -10.46
C GLU A 427 3.45 35.33 -11.10
N ARG A 428 3.19 34.28 -10.31
CA ARG A 428 2.62 33.02 -10.78
C ARG A 428 1.30 32.69 -10.12
N ALA A 429 0.33 32.26 -10.92
CA ALA A 429 -0.88 31.63 -10.43
C ALA A 429 -0.54 30.30 -9.74
N ASN A 430 -0.98 30.12 -8.49
CA ASN A 430 -0.94 28.81 -7.85
C ASN A 430 -2.06 27.95 -8.42
N TYR A 431 -1.79 27.32 -9.56
CA TYR A 431 -2.77 26.53 -10.30
C TYR A 431 -3.38 25.41 -9.45
N GLU A 432 -2.61 24.79 -8.55
CA GLU A 432 -3.10 23.72 -7.70
C GLU A 432 -4.11 24.24 -6.67
N LYS A 433 -3.81 25.39 -6.05
CA LYS A 433 -4.78 26.05 -5.17
C LYS A 433 -6.01 26.53 -5.93
N GLU A 434 -5.84 27.22 -7.06
CA GLU A 434 -6.98 27.72 -7.85
C GLU A 434 -7.90 26.59 -8.33
N LEU A 435 -7.30 25.46 -8.74
CA LEU A 435 -8.05 24.27 -9.11
C LEU A 435 -8.79 23.72 -7.89
N ASN A 436 -8.13 23.66 -6.73
CA ASN A 436 -8.75 23.20 -5.49
C ASN A 436 -9.89 24.10 -5.00
N ASP A 437 -9.76 25.43 -5.14
CA ASP A 437 -10.79 26.40 -4.75
C ASP A 437 -12.06 26.29 -5.60
N LYS A 438 -11.90 25.92 -6.89
CA LYS A 438 -13.03 25.66 -7.80
C LYS A 438 -13.73 24.32 -7.53
N LYS A 439 -13.10 23.40 -6.79
CA LYS A 439 -13.67 22.09 -6.50
C LYS A 439 -14.78 22.18 -5.45
N PRO A 440 -15.81 21.33 -5.56
CA PRO A 440 -16.78 21.14 -4.50
C PRO A 440 -16.12 20.69 -3.18
N TYR A 441 -16.76 20.96 -2.04
CA TYR A 441 -16.15 20.81 -0.72
C TYR A 441 -15.56 19.41 -0.44
N LEU A 442 -16.24 18.33 -0.84
CA LEU A 442 -15.77 16.96 -0.58
C LEU A 442 -14.65 16.52 -1.54
N SER A 443 -14.37 17.30 -2.57
CA SER A 443 -13.26 17.09 -3.50
C SER A 443 -12.01 17.89 -3.16
N LYS A 444 -12.10 18.79 -2.18
CA LYS A 444 -10.98 19.63 -1.76
C LYS A 444 -9.91 18.81 -1.04
N ILE A 445 -8.68 19.27 -1.15
CA ILE A 445 -7.50 18.80 -0.43
C ILE A 445 -7.21 19.80 0.69
N LEU A 446 -7.17 19.33 1.95
CA LEU A 446 -7.12 20.22 3.11
C LEU A 446 -5.84 21.06 3.16
N TYR A 447 -4.72 20.57 2.62
CA TYR A 447 -3.47 21.33 2.59
C TYR A 447 -3.65 22.72 1.94
N TYR A 448 -4.26 22.79 0.76
CA TYR A 448 -4.40 24.05 0.01
C TYR A 448 -5.40 25.01 0.65
N GLU A 449 -6.38 24.50 1.41
CA GLU A 449 -7.29 25.35 2.21
C GLU A 449 -6.56 26.08 3.35
N THR A 450 -5.37 25.62 3.75
CA THR A 450 -4.57 26.32 4.78
C THR A 450 -3.68 27.43 4.23
N LEU A 451 -3.71 27.66 2.92
CA LEU A 451 -2.90 28.68 2.26
C LEU A 451 -3.72 29.96 2.17
N ASP A 452 -3.26 31.03 2.81
CA ASP A 452 -3.79 32.36 2.59
C ASP A 452 -3.09 32.93 1.34
N PHE A 453 -3.82 33.12 0.24
CA PHE A 453 -3.35 33.86 -0.93
C PHE A 453 -4.29 35.03 -1.15
#